data_AF-A0A4P5ZZM8-F1
#
_entry.id   AF-A0A4P5ZZM8-F1
#
_cell.length_a   1.000
_cell.length_b   1.000
_cell.length_c   1.000
_cell.angle_alpha   90.00
_cell.angle_beta   90.00
_cell.angle_gamma   90.00
#
_symmetry.space_group_name_H-M   'P 1'
#
loop_
_entity.id
_entity.type
_entity.pdbx_description
1 polymer ?
#
loop_
_entity_poly.entity_id
_entity_poly.type
_entity_poly.pdbx_seq_one_letter_code
_entity_poly.pdbx_strand_id
1 'polypeptide(L)'
;MEAPITVDRLRFLLYSVKEKLWVKPLGFCLLSIFVVFVAKVADGTSLAEHIPEIKPESVETLLSIMASSMMVIATFSAGTMVNAYASASQSSTPRSLSLIISDDVSQNALSVFIGAFIYSAVALTAMTQAFFDEAGLFILFCLTCLAFSIVILTFIRWVDSVARLGRVGSTLLKVEHATTRAIKNRIDMPCLGAVPQEQIKEQGTYAIYTKQVGYIQLIDIAKLQQLADKNDGFINVAMLPGEFVSPERAIAYSNKKVVSDEIVDAFTIGEARSFEADPRFGFIVLAEIASRALSPSVNDHGTAINTISSITRLMLLWHKPKSETETENSQSDSAQHDESKYDRISLPALNVNDLFDDAYTSIGRDGAANIEVAIRIQKSLKTIKACFKDEGTSIERDFVEAASKLAKQSYERAKLALDYEDDIKRIERVYNDN
;
A
#
# COMPACT_ATOMS: atom_id res chain seq x y z
N MET A 1 3.43 12.56 30.51
CA MET A 1 2.08 12.12 30.09
C MET A 1 2.20 11.78 28.62
N GLU A 2 2.09 10.50 28.28
CA GLU A 2 2.10 10.05 26.88
C GLU A 2 0.94 10.74 26.14
N ALA A 3 1.25 11.44 25.06
CA ALA A 3 0.23 12.04 24.21
C ALA A 3 -0.68 10.92 23.67
N PRO A 4 -2.02 11.11 23.65
CA PRO A 4 -2.92 10.10 23.11
C PRO A 4 -2.49 9.77 21.67
N ILE A 5 -2.44 8.48 21.35
CA ILE A 5 -2.08 8.00 20.03
C ILE A 5 -3.06 8.64 19.02
N THR A 6 -2.54 9.49 18.14
CA THR A 6 -3.32 10.13 17.07
C THR A 6 -3.86 9.06 16.12
N VAL A 7 -5.02 9.33 15.51
CA VAL A 7 -5.69 8.38 14.61
C VAL A 7 -4.77 7.95 13.46
N ASP A 8 -3.95 8.87 12.94
CA ASP A 8 -3.02 8.58 11.85
C ASP A 8 -1.86 7.68 12.29
N ARG A 9 -1.30 7.92 13.48
CA ARG A 9 -0.25 7.06 14.05
C ARG A 9 -0.80 5.69 14.42
N LEU A 10 -2.01 5.60 14.98
CA LEU A 10 -2.67 4.33 15.26
C LEU A 10 -2.98 3.56 13.98
N ARG A 11 -3.49 4.24 12.95
CA ARG A 11 -3.77 3.64 11.64
C ARG A 11 -2.49 3.10 11.00
N PHE A 12 -1.40 3.85 11.04
CA PHE A 12 -0.09 3.42 10.54
C PHE A 12 0.47 2.23 11.34
N LEU A 13 0.38 2.26 12.66
CA LEU A 13 0.89 1.20 13.53
C LEU A 13 0.04 -0.09 13.39
N LEU A 14 -1.27 0.05 13.25
CA LEU A 14 -2.16 -1.06 12.90
C LEU A 14 -1.84 -1.63 11.51
N TYR A 15 -1.51 -0.79 10.53
CA TYR A 15 -1.07 -1.24 9.21
C TYR A 15 0.24 -2.01 9.28
N SER A 16 1.27 -1.45 9.95
CA SER A 16 2.59 -2.09 10.05
C SER A 16 2.57 -3.38 10.88
N VAL A 17 1.65 -3.49 11.85
CA VAL A 17 1.41 -4.74 12.59
C VAL A 17 0.64 -5.74 11.73
N LYS A 18 -0.37 -5.31 10.95
CA LYS A 18 -1.10 -6.18 10.01
C LYS A 18 -0.21 -6.72 8.87
N GLU A 19 0.84 -6.01 8.50
CA GLU A 19 1.83 -6.48 7.52
C GLU A 19 2.67 -7.66 8.03
N LYS A 20 2.70 -7.92 9.34
CA LYS A 20 3.48 -9.04 9.90
C LYS A 20 2.74 -10.37 9.75
N LEU A 21 3.40 -11.32 9.08
CA LEU A 21 2.89 -12.66 8.75
C LEU A 21 2.40 -13.49 9.94
N TRP A 22 2.87 -13.22 11.17
CA TRP A 22 2.58 -14.04 12.35
C TRP A 22 1.34 -13.59 13.14
N VAL A 23 0.83 -12.37 12.91
CA VAL A 23 -0.22 -11.79 13.75
C VAL A 23 -1.57 -12.48 13.53
N LYS A 24 -1.91 -12.78 12.27
CA LYS A 24 -3.17 -13.47 11.94
C LYS A 24 -3.20 -14.93 12.39
N PRO A 25 -2.15 -15.76 12.15
CA PRO A 25 -2.10 -17.12 12.71
C PRO A 25 -2.28 -17.11 14.22
N LEU A 26 -1.58 -16.23 14.95
CA LEU A 26 -1.70 -16.12 16.39
C LEU A 26 -3.14 -15.82 16.84
N GLY A 27 -3.83 -14.90 16.17
CA GLY A 27 -5.23 -14.58 16.44
C GLY A 27 -6.16 -15.78 16.25
N PHE A 28 -5.99 -16.54 15.17
CA PHE A 28 -6.76 -17.77 14.93
C PHE A 28 -6.44 -18.85 15.97
N CYS A 29 -5.19 -19.02 16.38
CA CYS A 29 -4.81 -19.94 17.45
C CYS A 29 -5.53 -19.61 18.77
N LEU A 30 -5.53 -18.33 19.16
CA LEU A 30 -6.20 -17.87 20.37
C LEU A 30 -7.72 -18.09 20.29
N LEU A 31 -8.32 -17.82 19.13
CA LEU A 31 -9.74 -18.08 18.88
C LEU A 31 -10.06 -19.58 18.97
N SER A 32 -9.23 -20.44 18.37
CA SER A 32 -9.39 -21.90 18.44
C SER A 32 -9.35 -22.43 19.87
N ILE A 33 -8.43 -21.92 20.70
CA ILE A 33 -8.36 -22.28 22.11
C ILE A 33 -9.62 -21.78 22.85
N PHE A 34 -10.02 -20.53 22.61
CA PHE A 34 -11.22 -19.95 23.20
C PHE A 34 -12.49 -20.76 22.90
N VAL A 35 -12.64 -21.23 21.65
CA VAL A 35 -13.78 -22.05 21.21
C VAL A 35 -13.90 -23.37 22.01
N VAL A 36 -12.77 -24.01 22.34
CA VAL A 36 -12.75 -25.23 23.18
C VAL A 36 -13.28 -24.93 24.59
N PHE A 37 -12.91 -23.78 25.18
CA PHE A 37 -13.42 -23.38 26.49
C PHE A 37 -14.91 -23.01 26.44
N VAL A 38 -15.39 -22.38 25.36
CA VAL A 38 -16.83 -22.09 25.17
C VAL A 38 -17.64 -23.38 25.12
N ALA A 39 -17.14 -24.42 24.44
CA ALA A 39 -17.81 -25.72 24.41
C ALA A 39 -17.98 -26.31 25.83
N LYS A 40 -16.96 -26.17 26.69
CA LYS A 40 -17.05 -26.60 28.09
C LYS A 40 -18.08 -25.81 28.91
N VAL A 41 -18.15 -24.49 28.73
CA VAL A 41 -19.10 -23.66 29.50
C VAL A 41 -20.55 -24.09 29.24
N ALA A 42 -20.83 -24.61 28.05
CA ALA A 42 -22.16 -25.09 27.71
C ALA A 42 -22.60 -26.35 28.48
N ASP A 43 -21.66 -27.13 29.03
CA ASP A 43 -21.99 -28.25 29.93
C ASP A 43 -22.75 -27.77 31.19
N GLY A 44 -22.58 -26.51 31.58
CA GLY A 44 -23.31 -25.90 32.71
C GLY A 44 -24.72 -25.40 32.39
N THR A 45 -25.25 -25.63 31.20
CA THR A 45 -26.54 -25.07 30.74
C THR A 45 -27.61 -26.14 30.50
N SER A 46 -28.89 -25.79 30.61
CA SER A 46 -30.04 -26.70 30.37
C SER A 46 -30.19 -27.20 28.93
N LEU A 47 -29.18 -26.99 28.07
CA LEU A 47 -29.15 -27.46 26.69
C LEU A 47 -29.10 -28.99 26.58
N ALA A 48 -28.61 -29.69 27.61
CA ALA A 48 -28.45 -31.15 27.59
C ALA A 48 -29.77 -31.92 27.32
N GLU A 49 -30.93 -31.41 27.74
CA GLU A 49 -32.21 -32.15 27.61
C GLU A 49 -32.79 -32.20 26.18
N HIS A 50 -32.27 -31.39 25.25
CA HIS A 50 -32.84 -31.22 23.90
C HIS A 50 -31.88 -31.58 22.77
N ILE A 51 -30.72 -32.14 23.09
CA ILE A 51 -29.63 -32.34 22.14
C ILE A 51 -29.59 -33.80 21.64
N PRO A 52 -29.39 -34.04 20.33
CA PRO A 52 -29.15 -35.38 19.79
C PRO A 52 -27.85 -35.98 20.36
N GLU A 53 -27.90 -37.24 20.77
CA GLU A 53 -26.73 -37.96 21.25
C GLU A 53 -25.73 -38.18 20.10
N ILE A 54 -24.51 -37.65 20.25
CA ILE A 54 -23.44 -37.79 19.26
C ILE A 54 -22.40 -38.76 19.78
N LYS A 55 -22.07 -39.76 18.95
CA LYS A 55 -21.03 -40.73 19.23
C LYS A 55 -19.66 -40.04 19.35
N PRO A 56 -18.97 -40.11 20.51
CA PRO A 56 -17.66 -39.50 20.69
C PRO A 56 -16.64 -39.93 19.63
N GLU A 57 -16.73 -41.17 19.14
CA GLU A 57 -15.84 -41.71 18.11
C GLU A 57 -15.95 -40.96 16.77
N SER A 58 -17.12 -40.41 16.47
CA SER A 58 -17.33 -39.60 15.25
C SER A 58 -16.61 -38.26 15.34
N VAL A 59 -16.65 -37.63 16.52
CA VAL A 59 -15.93 -36.38 16.79
C VAL A 59 -14.43 -36.64 16.77
N GLU A 60 -13.97 -37.71 17.43
CA GLU A 60 -12.57 -38.15 17.44
C GLU A 60 -12.01 -38.33 16.04
N THR A 61 -12.75 -39.05 15.19
CA THR A 61 -12.35 -39.35 13.82
C THR A 61 -12.20 -38.07 13.00
N LEU A 62 -13.15 -37.14 13.10
CA LEU A 62 -13.07 -35.85 12.39
C LEU A 62 -11.88 -35.01 12.87
N LEU A 63 -11.69 -34.89 14.19
CA LEU A 63 -10.58 -34.16 14.78
C LEU A 63 -9.22 -34.78 14.39
N SER A 64 -9.12 -36.11 14.38
CA SER A 64 -7.89 -36.82 13.98
C SER A 64 -7.55 -36.64 12.49
N ILE A 65 -8.56 -36.71 11.62
CA ILE A 65 -8.40 -36.41 10.18
C ILE A 65 -7.94 -34.97 9.99
N MET A 66 -8.55 -34.00 10.70
CA MET A 66 -8.14 -32.61 10.62
C MET A 66 -6.71 -32.40 11.16
N ALA A 67 -6.37 -32.96 12.33
CA ALA A 67 -5.04 -32.81 12.91
C ALA A 67 -3.92 -33.36 11.99
N SER A 68 -4.14 -34.52 11.39
CA SER A 68 -3.14 -35.14 10.49
C SER A 68 -3.02 -34.41 9.14
N SER A 69 -4.14 -34.03 8.53
CA SER A 69 -4.14 -33.41 7.19
C SER A 69 -3.77 -31.92 7.20
N MET A 70 -4.19 -31.16 8.21
CA MET A 70 -4.02 -29.70 8.22
C MET A 70 -2.56 -29.26 8.32
N MET A 71 -1.72 -29.99 9.06
CA MET A 71 -0.28 -29.68 9.12
C MET A 71 0.41 -29.88 7.78
N VAL A 72 0.04 -30.93 7.05
CA VAL A 72 0.57 -31.22 5.71
C VAL A 72 0.13 -30.13 4.73
N ILE A 73 -1.16 -29.77 4.73
CA ILE A 73 -1.70 -28.71 3.87
C ILE A 73 -1.08 -27.35 4.22
N ALA A 74 -0.89 -27.03 5.51
CA ALA A 74 -0.22 -25.81 5.94
C ALA A 74 1.24 -25.76 5.46
N THR A 75 1.98 -26.87 5.58
CA THR A 75 3.38 -26.95 5.11
C THR A 75 3.46 -26.81 3.60
N PHE A 76 2.61 -27.51 2.87
CA PHE A 76 2.50 -27.40 1.41
C PHE A 76 2.15 -25.96 1.00
N SER A 77 1.15 -25.35 1.65
CA SER A 77 0.71 -23.99 1.38
C SER A 77 1.82 -22.96 1.62
N ALA A 78 2.55 -23.06 2.73
CA ALA A 78 3.70 -22.21 3.02
C ALA A 78 4.81 -22.38 1.97
N GLY A 79 5.13 -23.62 1.57
CA GLY A 79 6.12 -23.89 0.53
C GLY A 79 5.72 -23.32 -0.84
N THR A 80 4.47 -23.51 -1.25
CA THR A 80 3.93 -22.92 -2.49
C THR A 80 3.96 -21.40 -2.45
N MET A 81 3.63 -20.80 -1.30
CA MET A 81 3.68 -19.34 -1.10
C MET A 81 5.12 -18.81 -1.25
N VAL A 82 6.11 -19.44 -0.62
CA VAL A 82 7.53 -19.07 -0.77
C VAL A 82 7.99 -19.20 -2.22
N ASN A 83 7.61 -20.28 -2.91
CA ASN A 83 7.95 -20.48 -4.32
C ASN A 83 7.28 -19.43 -5.23
N ALA A 84 6.01 -19.09 -4.97
CA ALA A 84 5.30 -18.04 -5.68
C ALA A 84 5.97 -16.67 -5.45
N TYR A 85 6.38 -16.36 -4.21
CA TYR A 85 7.12 -15.13 -3.90
C TYR A 85 8.50 -15.10 -4.54
N ALA A 86 9.22 -16.22 -4.61
CA ALA A 86 10.48 -16.31 -5.32
C ALA A 86 10.30 -16.09 -6.83
N SER A 87 9.25 -16.63 -7.43
CA SER A 87 8.90 -16.40 -8.84
C SER A 87 8.47 -14.96 -9.11
N ALA A 88 7.67 -14.37 -8.22
CA ALA A 88 7.28 -12.97 -8.27
C ALA A 88 8.50 -12.04 -8.11
N SER A 89 9.45 -12.36 -7.23
CA SER A 89 10.69 -11.61 -7.07
C SER A 89 11.63 -11.71 -8.27
N GLN A 90 11.50 -12.73 -9.12
CA GLN A 90 12.25 -12.83 -10.37
C GLN A 90 11.64 -11.92 -11.46
N SER A 91 10.32 -11.79 -11.48
CA SER A 91 9.56 -11.02 -12.47
C SER A 91 9.24 -9.57 -12.04
N SER A 92 9.33 -9.27 -10.75
CA SER A 92 9.01 -7.96 -10.14
C SER A 92 10.19 -7.43 -9.32
N THR A 93 10.11 -6.18 -8.87
CA THR A 93 11.22 -5.53 -8.14
C THR A 93 11.17 -5.89 -6.65
N PRO A 94 12.32 -5.97 -5.94
CA PRO A 94 12.34 -6.31 -4.51
C PRO A 94 11.46 -5.40 -3.64
N ARG A 95 11.24 -4.15 -4.06
CA ARG A 95 10.39 -3.19 -3.35
C ARG A 95 8.90 -3.48 -3.52
N SER A 96 8.49 -3.99 -4.67
CA SER A 96 7.11 -4.45 -4.91
C SER A 96 6.77 -5.72 -4.13
N LEU A 97 7.77 -6.52 -3.74
CA LEU A 97 7.59 -7.76 -3.00
C LEU A 97 6.91 -7.53 -1.64
N SER A 98 7.15 -6.39 -1.00
CA SER A 98 6.45 -5.99 0.25
C SER A 98 4.92 -6.00 0.09
N LEU A 99 4.40 -5.49 -1.04
CA LEU A 99 2.96 -5.51 -1.35
C LEU A 99 2.44 -6.89 -1.75
N ILE A 100 3.30 -7.74 -2.31
CA ILE A 100 2.93 -9.12 -2.69
C ILE A 100 2.86 -10.03 -1.46
N ILE A 101 3.82 -9.89 -0.53
CA ILE A 101 3.87 -10.65 0.71
C ILE A 101 2.65 -10.32 1.58
N SER A 102 2.17 -9.08 1.57
CA SER A 102 0.94 -8.64 2.24
C SER A 102 -0.37 -9.19 1.64
N ASP A 103 -0.32 -10.23 0.79
CA ASP A 103 -1.51 -10.85 0.22
C ASP A 103 -2.38 -11.52 1.29
N ASP A 104 -3.51 -10.89 1.59
CA ASP A 104 -4.41 -11.34 2.65
C ASP A 104 -4.94 -12.75 2.42
N VAL A 105 -5.21 -13.16 1.18
CA VAL A 105 -5.83 -14.47 0.88
C VAL A 105 -4.88 -15.62 1.24
N SER A 106 -3.63 -15.53 0.83
CA SER A 106 -2.62 -16.57 1.08
C SER A 106 -2.27 -16.69 2.56
N GLN A 107 -2.08 -15.55 3.24
CA GLN A 107 -1.83 -15.53 4.69
C GLN A 107 -3.03 -16.02 5.50
N ASN A 108 -4.25 -15.62 5.12
CA ASN A 108 -5.47 -16.07 5.80
C ASN A 108 -5.64 -17.58 5.65
N ALA A 109 -5.37 -18.14 4.48
CA ALA A 109 -5.45 -19.57 4.26
C ALA A 109 -4.47 -20.36 5.14
N LEU A 110 -3.19 -19.94 5.15
CA LEU A 110 -2.18 -20.54 6.01
C LEU A 110 -2.57 -20.45 7.50
N SER A 111 -3.10 -19.29 7.92
CA SER A 111 -3.56 -19.07 9.30
C SER A 111 -4.71 -20.00 9.68
N VAL A 112 -5.69 -20.18 8.79
CA VAL A 112 -6.84 -21.08 8.99
C VAL A 112 -6.38 -22.53 9.07
N PHE A 113 -5.44 -22.98 8.23
CA PHE A 113 -4.93 -24.35 8.29
C PHE A 113 -4.16 -24.64 9.58
N ILE A 114 -3.27 -23.72 10.00
CA ILE A 114 -2.53 -23.85 11.27
C ILE A 114 -3.50 -23.79 12.47
N GLY A 115 -4.47 -22.87 12.45
CA GLY A 115 -5.49 -22.76 13.47
C GLY A 115 -6.36 -24.02 13.58
N ALA A 116 -6.78 -24.58 12.45
CA ALA A 116 -7.53 -25.83 12.39
C ALA A 116 -6.72 -27.03 12.91
N PHE A 117 -5.41 -27.09 12.62
CA PHE A 117 -4.51 -28.07 13.20
C PHE A 117 -4.45 -27.98 14.73
N ILE A 118 -4.21 -26.76 15.26
CA ILE A 118 -4.11 -26.53 16.71
C ILE A 118 -5.44 -26.79 17.41
N TYR A 119 -6.55 -26.28 16.85
CA TYR A 119 -7.90 -26.59 17.31
C TYR A 119 -8.09 -28.10 17.45
N SER A 120 -7.75 -28.84 16.40
CA SER A 120 -7.98 -30.28 16.36
C SER A 120 -7.11 -31.02 17.37
N ALA A 121 -5.85 -30.63 17.53
CA ALA A 121 -4.93 -31.23 18.51
C ALA A 121 -5.38 -30.96 19.96
N VAL A 122 -5.78 -29.72 20.26
CA VAL A 122 -6.26 -29.33 21.60
C VAL A 122 -7.59 -30.00 21.93
N ALA A 123 -8.55 -29.97 20.99
CA ALA A 123 -9.85 -30.60 21.16
C ALA A 123 -9.71 -32.13 21.34
N LEU A 124 -8.86 -32.78 20.54
CA LEU A 124 -8.59 -34.21 20.66
C LEU A 124 -7.96 -34.55 22.02
N THR A 125 -7.01 -33.73 22.50
CA THR A 125 -6.40 -33.90 23.83
C THR A 125 -7.40 -33.69 24.96
N ALA A 126 -8.30 -32.72 24.83
CA ALA A 126 -9.37 -32.50 25.81
C ALA A 126 -10.36 -33.67 25.83
N MET A 127 -10.71 -34.20 24.66
CA MET A 127 -11.64 -35.32 24.55
C MET A 127 -11.07 -36.62 25.14
N THR A 128 -9.78 -36.91 24.95
CA THR A 128 -9.12 -38.09 25.54
C THR A 128 -9.01 -38.02 27.07
N GLN A 129 -9.10 -36.84 27.66
CA GLN A 129 -9.14 -36.63 29.11
C GLN A 129 -10.56 -36.61 29.70
N ALA A 130 -11.59 -36.99 28.92
CA ALA A 130 -13.00 -36.93 29.31
C ALA A 130 -13.41 -35.55 29.85
N PHE A 131 -12.94 -34.49 29.19
CA PHE A 131 -13.12 -33.10 29.64
C PHE A 131 -14.52 -32.52 29.38
N PHE A 132 -15.33 -33.19 28.55
CA PHE A 132 -16.65 -32.73 28.10
C PHE A 132 -17.75 -33.71 28.52
N ASP A 133 -18.91 -33.17 28.89
CA ASP A 133 -20.14 -33.92 29.06
C ASP A 133 -20.96 -33.92 27.74
N GLU A 134 -22.19 -34.46 27.74
CA GLU A 134 -22.99 -34.64 26.51
C GLU A 134 -23.24 -33.34 25.72
N ALA A 135 -23.55 -32.25 26.41
CA ALA A 135 -23.83 -30.96 25.76
C ALA A 135 -22.58 -30.35 25.11
N GLY A 136 -21.44 -30.42 25.79
CA GLY A 136 -20.14 -29.97 25.32
C GLY A 136 -19.64 -30.80 24.15
N LEU A 137 -19.87 -32.12 24.15
CA LEU A 137 -19.57 -33.01 23.02
C LEU A 137 -20.38 -32.64 21.76
N PHE A 138 -21.67 -32.36 21.91
CA PHE A 138 -22.49 -31.91 20.79
C PHE A 138 -22.03 -30.57 20.22
N ILE A 139 -21.73 -29.60 21.09
CA ILE A 139 -21.24 -28.30 20.66
C ILE A 139 -19.87 -28.42 20.01
N LEU A 140 -18.98 -29.26 20.54
CA LEU A 140 -17.70 -29.57 19.94
C LEU A 140 -17.86 -30.20 18.55
N PHE A 141 -18.83 -31.09 18.35
CA PHE A 141 -19.14 -31.65 17.04
C PHE A 141 -19.60 -30.55 16.05
N CYS A 142 -20.56 -29.71 16.44
CA CYS A 142 -21.04 -28.61 15.59
C CYS A 142 -19.90 -27.66 15.20
N LEU A 143 -19.05 -27.30 16.17
CA LEU A 143 -17.87 -26.46 15.95
C LEU A 143 -16.85 -27.13 15.03
N THR A 144 -16.66 -28.44 15.16
CA THR A 144 -15.77 -29.21 14.29
C THR A 144 -16.30 -29.26 12.85
N CYS A 145 -17.60 -29.50 12.65
CA CYS A 145 -18.23 -29.44 11.32
C CYS A 145 -18.13 -28.03 10.70
N LEU A 146 -18.30 -26.99 11.51
CA LEU A 146 -18.14 -25.60 11.06
C LEU A 146 -16.69 -25.31 10.66
N ALA A 147 -15.73 -25.68 11.52
CA ALA A 147 -14.30 -25.52 11.25
C ALA A 147 -13.88 -26.27 9.98
N PHE A 148 -14.34 -27.51 9.81
CA PHE A 148 -14.09 -28.30 8.62
C PHE A 148 -14.65 -27.64 7.35
N SER A 149 -15.85 -27.09 7.42
CA SER A 149 -16.47 -26.34 6.32
C SER A 149 -15.68 -25.08 5.96
N ILE A 150 -15.23 -24.32 6.97
CA ILE A 150 -14.37 -23.13 6.78
C ILE A 150 -13.05 -23.52 6.10
N VAL A 151 -12.43 -24.62 6.53
CA VAL A 151 -11.20 -25.14 5.93
C VAL A 151 -11.40 -25.45 4.45
N ILE A 152 -12.46 -26.18 4.08
CA ILE A 152 -12.74 -26.54 2.68
C ILE A 152 -12.92 -25.29 1.82
N LEU A 153 -13.76 -24.34 2.26
CA LEU A 153 -13.99 -23.09 1.52
C LEU A 153 -12.71 -22.27 1.38
N THR A 154 -11.91 -22.22 2.44
CA THR A 154 -10.63 -21.51 2.45
C THR A 154 -9.63 -22.17 1.50
N PHE A 155 -9.57 -23.50 1.47
CA PHE A 155 -8.72 -24.26 0.56
C PHE A 155 -9.09 -24.01 -0.91
N ILE A 156 -10.38 -24.06 -1.26
CA ILE A 156 -10.84 -23.76 -2.63
C ILE A 156 -10.45 -22.35 -3.06
N ARG A 157 -10.70 -21.34 -2.21
CA ARG A 157 -10.32 -19.95 -2.47
C ARG A 157 -8.81 -19.76 -2.59
N TRP A 158 -8.05 -20.48 -1.76
CA TRP A 158 -6.59 -20.42 -1.77
C TRP A 158 -6.01 -21.00 -3.05
N VAL A 159 -6.46 -22.18 -3.49
CA VAL A 159 -6.02 -22.80 -4.76
C VAL A 159 -6.24 -21.85 -5.92
N ASP A 160 -7.41 -21.23 -5.97
CA ASP A 160 -7.78 -20.23 -6.97
C ASP A 160 -6.90 -18.96 -6.89
N SER A 161 -6.50 -18.55 -5.69
CA SER A 161 -5.56 -17.44 -5.48
C SER A 161 -4.14 -17.76 -5.97
N VAL A 162 -3.61 -18.94 -5.61
CA VAL A 162 -2.29 -19.41 -6.05
C VAL A 162 -2.21 -19.52 -7.56
N ALA A 163 -3.26 -20.00 -8.22
CA ALA A 163 -3.34 -20.07 -9.67
C ALA A 163 -3.22 -18.69 -10.35
N ARG A 164 -3.58 -17.59 -9.65
CA ARG A 164 -3.47 -16.22 -10.14
C ARG A 164 -2.19 -15.50 -9.75
N LEU A 165 -1.54 -15.88 -8.66
CA LEU A 165 -0.32 -15.26 -8.13
C LEU A 165 0.86 -15.28 -9.13
N GLY A 166 0.87 -16.22 -10.08
CA GLY A 166 1.91 -16.33 -11.12
C GLY A 166 1.84 -15.31 -12.26
N ARG A 167 0.89 -14.36 -12.27
CA ARG A 167 0.79 -13.34 -13.34
C ARG A 167 1.31 -12.00 -12.86
N VAL A 168 2.32 -11.46 -13.56
CA VAL A 168 2.93 -10.13 -13.38
C VAL A 168 1.90 -9.00 -13.27
N GLY A 169 0.73 -9.15 -13.91
CA GLY A 169 -0.38 -8.21 -13.81
C GLY A 169 -0.88 -7.99 -12.38
N SER A 170 -0.75 -8.96 -11.48
CA SER A 170 -1.18 -8.82 -10.08
C SER A 170 -0.29 -7.86 -9.27
N THR A 171 1.03 -7.87 -9.51
CA THR A 171 1.96 -6.95 -8.84
C THR A 171 1.76 -5.51 -9.30
N LEU A 172 1.65 -5.31 -10.62
CA LEU A 172 1.43 -3.98 -11.20
C LEU A 172 0.15 -3.34 -10.63
N LEU A 173 -0.94 -4.11 -10.58
CA LEU A 173 -2.21 -3.63 -9.99
C LEU A 173 -2.10 -3.32 -8.50
N LYS A 174 -1.35 -4.12 -7.72
CA LYS A 174 -1.15 -3.84 -6.29
C LYS A 174 -0.38 -2.53 -6.08
N VAL A 175 0.68 -2.29 -6.85
CA VAL A 175 1.42 -1.03 -6.82
C VAL A 175 0.51 0.12 -7.26
N GLU A 176 -0.21 -0.02 -8.37
CA GLU A 176 -1.16 0.99 -8.86
C GLU A 176 -2.22 1.36 -7.82
N HIS A 177 -2.82 0.37 -7.14
CA HIS A 177 -3.78 0.64 -6.07
C HIS A 177 -3.16 1.33 -4.86
N ALA A 178 -1.95 0.93 -4.45
CA ALA A 178 -1.24 1.59 -3.34
C ALA A 178 -0.92 3.05 -3.69
N THR A 179 -0.41 3.30 -4.89
CA THR A 179 -0.13 4.65 -5.40
C THR A 179 -1.41 5.47 -5.53
N THR A 180 -2.52 4.88 -6.00
CA THR A 180 -3.82 5.55 -6.09
C THR A 180 -4.26 6.09 -4.72
N ARG A 181 -4.11 5.29 -3.65
CA ARG A 181 -4.46 5.74 -2.29
C ARG A 181 -3.58 6.92 -1.85
N ALA A 182 -2.27 6.82 -2.05
CA ALA A 182 -1.34 7.90 -1.71
C ALA A 182 -1.63 9.20 -2.48
N ILE A 183 -1.99 9.09 -3.76
CA ILE A 183 -2.36 10.23 -4.60
C ILE A 183 -3.67 10.86 -4.11
N LYS A 184 -4.71 10.06 -3.89
CA LYS A 184 -6.00 10.56 -3.39
C LYS A 184 -5.84 11.27 -2.05
N ASN A 185 -5.06 10.72 -1.12
CA ASN A 185 -4.76 11.37 0.15
C ASN A 185 -4.12 12.77 -0.05
N ARG A 186 -3.28 12.95 -1.08
CA ARG A 186 -2.64 14.24 -1.39
C ARG A 186 -3.55 15.22 -2.12
N ILE A 187 -4.52 14.73 -2.88
CA ILE A 187 -5.55 15.54 -3.53
C ILE A 187 -6.58 16.01 -2.50
N ASP A 188 -7.03 15.10 -1.63
CA ASP A 188 -8.03 15.38 -0.60
C ASP A 188 -7.46 16.26 0.53
N MET A 189 -6.16 16.12 0.83
CA MET A 189 -5.43 16.94 1.79
C MET A 189 -4.14 17.48 1.16
N PRO A 190 -4.23 18.56 0.35
CA PRO A 190 -3.05 19.27 -0.16
C PRO A 190 -2.13 19.66 0.99
N CYS A 191 -0.81 19.51 0.80
CA CYS A 191 0.18 19.76 1.85
C CYS A 191 -0.14 19.02 3.18
N LEU A 192 -0.76 17.83 3.10
CA LEU A 192 -1.22 17.04 4.26
C LEU A 192 -2.20 17.81 5.18
N GLY A 193 -2.95 18.75 4.62
CA GLY A 193 -3.89 19.61 5.33
C GLY A 193 -3.24 20.81 6.03
N ALA A 194 -1.92 20.98 5.90
CA ALA A 194 -1.18 22.13 6.40
C ALA A 194 -1.18 23.29 5.39
N VAL A 195 -0.74 24.46 5.84
CA VAL A 195 -0.59 25.65 5.00
C VAL A 195 0.52 25.40 3.96
N PRO A 196 0.31 25.70 2.66
CA PRO A 196 1.39 25.62 1.66
C PRO A 196 2.57 26.51 2.04
N GLN A 197 3.79 25.98 1.90
CA GLN A 197 5.00 26.71 2.28
C GLN A 197 5.18 28.03 1.51
N GLU A 198 4.61 28.18 0.32
CA GLU A 198 4.66 29.43 -0.45
C GLU A 198 3.83 30.56 0.17
N GLN A 199 2.88 30.25 1.06
CA GLN A 199 2.01 31.23 1.71
C GLN A 199 2.60 31.81 3.00
N ILE A 200 3.65 31.19 3.55
CA ILE A 200 4.32 31.68 4.75
C ILE A 200 5.41 32.69 4.42
N LYS A 201 5.55 33.73 5.26
CA LYS A 201 6.55 34.79 5.07
C LYS A 201 7.94 34.42 5.59
N GLU A 202 7.98 33.62 6.65
CA GLU A 202 9.21 33.28 7.35
C GLU A 202 9.26 31.78 7.63
N GLN A 203 10.42 31.18 7.36
CA GLN A 203 10.67 29.75 7.58
C GLN A 203 10.67 29.35 9.06
N GLY A 204 10.98 30.28 9.97
CA GLY A 204 11.22 30.01 11.40
C GLY A 204 12.70 30.04 11.76
N THR A 205 13.00 30.48 12.98
CA THR A 205 14.38 30.76 13.45
C THR A 205 15.09 29.53 14.00
N TYR A 206 14.36 28.59 14.56
CA TYR A 206 14.91 27.43 15.26
C TYR A 206 14.82 26.18 14.38
N ALA A 207 15.95 25.74 13.83
CA ALA A 207 16.05 24.52 13.06
C ALA A 207 15.97 23.27 13.96
N ILE A 208 15.22 22.26 13.52
CA ILE A 208 15.01 20.99 14.22
C ILE A 208 15.71 19.90 13.44
N TYR A 209 16.61 19.18 14.11
CA TYR A 209 17.41 18.10 13.56
C TYR A 209 17.06 16.79 14.27
N THR A 210 17.34 15.66 13.62
CA THR A 210 17.23 14.33 14.20
C THR A 210 18.56 13.60 14.11
N LYS A 211 18.83 12.70 15.05
CA LYS A 211 20.00 11.81 14.99
C LYS A 211 19.74 10.54 14.17
N GLN A 212 18.48 10.29 13.81
CA GLN A 212 18.10 9.12 13.03
C GLN A 212 18.46 9.31 11.56
N VAL A 213 18.82 8.21 10.90
CA VAL A 213 19.18 8.17 9.47
C VAL A 213 18.23 7.21 8.78
N GLY A 214 17.58 7.64 7.71
CA GLY A 214 16.59 6.84 7.01
C GLY A 214 15.64 7.69 6.18
N TYR A 215 14.45 7.17 5.89
CA TYR A 215 13.41 7.86 5.14
C TYR A 215 12.25 8.26 6.04
N ILE A 216 11.70 9.46 5.84
CA ILE A 216 10.44 9.85 6.49
C ILE A 216 9.33 8.97 5.91
N GLN A 217 8.70 8.16 6.75
CA GLN A 217 7.58 7.30 6.36
C GLN A 217 6.23 7.97 6.62
N LEU A 218 6.14 8.76 7.69
CA LEU A 218 4.92 9.45 8.11
C LEU A 218 5.29 10.72 8.88
N ILE A 219 4.48 11.76 8.70
CA ILE A 219 4.52 12.98 9.52
C ILE A 219 3.14 13.13 10.18
N ASP A 220 3.12 13.16 11.51
CA ASP A 220 1.90 13.38 12.28
C ASP A 220 1.61 14.88 12.40
N ILE A 221 0.95 15.43 11.37
CA ILE A 221 0.63 16.87 11.29
C ILE A 221 -0.28 17.30 12.44
N ALA A 222 -1.20 16.44 12.88
CA ALA A 222 -2.08 16.74 14.01
C ALA A 222 -1.30 16.91 15.31
N LYS A 223 -0.32 16.04 15.57
CA LYS A 223 0.58 16.19 16.73
C LYS A 223 1.43 17.45 16.62
N LEU A 224 1.93 17.79 15.43
CA LEU A 224 2.67 19.05 15.23
C LEU A 224 1.79 20.27 15.51
N GLN A 225 0.54 20.29 15.03
CA GLN A 225 -0.42 21.36 15.30
C GLN A 225 -0.63 21.54 16.81
N GLN A 226 -0.88 20.44 17.55
CA GLN A 226 -1.04 20.51 19.02
C GLN A 226 0.18 21.08 19.74
N LEU A 227 1.39 20.73 19.27
CA LEU A 227 2.63 21.29 19.80
C LEU A 227 2.76 22.78 19.47
N ALA A 228 2.39 23.20 18.26
CA ALA A 228 2.39 24.59 17.86
C ALA A 228 1.39 25.42 18.68
N ASP A 229 0.17 24.91 18.89
CA ASP A 229 -0.87 25.55 19.72
C ASP A 229 -0.41 25.73 21.17
N LYS A 230 0.14 24.66 21.78
CA LYS A 230 0.61 24.67 23.17
C LYS A 230 1.69 25.72 23.43
N ASN A 231 2.52 26.01 22.42
CA ASN A 231 3.64 26.95 22.52
C ASN A 231 3.35 28.32 21.88
N ASP A 232 2.11 28.56 21.44
CA ASP A 232 1.71 29.71 20.63
C ASP A 232 2.72 30.01 19.50
N GLY A 233 3.10 28.94 18.81
CA GLY A 233 4.13 28.94 17.77
C GLY A 233 3.58 28.56 16.41
N PHE A 234 4.51 28.45 15.47
CA PHE A 234 4.33 28.01 14.10
C PHE A 234 5.48 27.04 13.75
N ILE A 235 5.18 25.97 13.03
CA ILE A 235 6.18 24.97 12.62
C ILE A 235 6.13 24.82 11.11
N ASN A 236 7.26 25.10 10.45
CA ASN A 236 7.45 24.83 9.04
C ASN A 236 8.16 23.48 8.85
N VAL A 237 7.45 22.50 8.33
CA VAL A 237 8.00 21.20 7.96
C VAL A 237 8.85 21.39 6.69
N ALA A 238 10.11 21.00 6.75
CA ALA A 238 11.06 21.22 5.65
C ALA A 238 11.23 19.99 4.75
N MET A 239 10.78 18.83 5.20
CA MET A 239 10.99 17.56 4.51
C MET A 239 9.70 16.74 4.40
N LEU A 240 9.52 16.08 3.26
CA LEU A 240 8.32 15.30 2.96
C LEU A 240 8.48 13.80 3.26
N PRO A 241 7.37 13.07 3.48
CA PRO A 241 7.39 11.62 3.38
C PRO A 241 8.06 11.16 2.08
N GLY A 242 8.98 10.19 2.19
CA GLY A 242 9.80 9.70 1.09
C GLY A 242 11.21 10.31 1.03
N GLU A 243 11.47 11.43 1.68
CA GLU A 243 12.80 12.04 1.67
C GLU A 243 13.78 11.36 2.64
N PHE A 244 15.04 11.32 2.24
CA PHE A 244 16.13 10.76 3.05
C PHE A 244 16.66 11.80 4.05
N VAL A 245 16.62 11.43 5.33
CA VAL A 245 17.00 12.24 6.48
C VAL A 245 18.35 11.82 7.02
N SER A 246 19.11 12.82 7.43
CA SER A 246 20.45 12.71 7.98
C SER A 246 20.70 13.84 9.00
N PRO A 247 21.66 13.70 9.94
CA PRO A 247 21.78 14.60 11.09
C PRO A 247 22.14 16.05 10.75
N GLU A 248 22.69 16.30 9.58
CA GLU A 248 23.04 17.63 9.08
C GLU A 248 21.84 18.39 8.48
N ARG A 249 20.75 17.70 8.18
CA ARG A 249 19.59 18.27 7.47
C ARG A 249 18.45 18.51 8.45
N ALA A 250 17.94 19.75 8.48
CA ALA A 250 16.82 20.10 9.32
C ALA A 250 15.52 19.51 8.75
N ILE A 251 14.74 18.81 9.57
CA ILE A 251 13.46 18.21 9.19
C ILE A 251 12.29 19.19 9.34
N ALA A 252 12.45 20.20 10.19
CA ALA A 252 11.48 21.26 10.42
C ALA A 252 12.16 22.51 10.99
N TYR A 253 11.44 23.63 10.99
CA TYR A 253 11.83 24.89 11.60
C TYR A 253 10.68 25.41 12.46
N SER A 254 10.98 25.98 13.62
CA SER A 254 9.98 26.64 14.47
C SER A 254 10.31 28.12 14.63
N ASN A 255 9.28 28.96 14.70
CA ASN A 255 9.43 30.38 15.03
C ASN A 255 9.66 30.63 16.54
N LYS A 256 9.36 29.64 17.39
CA LYS A 256 9.56 29.70 18.84
C LYS A 256 10.54 28.62 19.27
N LYS A 257 11.17 28.82 20.43
CA LYS A 257 12.04 27.81 21.02
C LYS A 257 11.18 26.71 21.61
N VAL A 258 11.01 25.61 20.87
CA VAL A 258 10.29 24.41 21.29
C VAL A 258 11.29 23.30 21.62
N VAL A 259 10.90 22.34 22.47
CA VAL A 259 11.71 21.14 22.74
C VAL A 259 11.80 20.31 21.47
N SER A 260 13.00 20.22 20.89
CA SER A 260 13.26 19.54 19.60
C SER A 260 12.78 18.09 19.59
N ASP A 261 12.92 17.37 20.71
CA ASP A 261 12.58 15.95 20.80
C ASP A 261 11.07 15.70 20.61
N GLU A 262 10.19 16.57 21.13
CA GLU A 262 8.74 16.43 20.97
C GLU A 262 8.31 16.56 19.51
N ILE A 263 8.99 17.43 18.75
CA ILE A 263 8.76 17.62 17.32
C ILE A 263 9.30 16.44 16.53
N VAL A 264 10.53 15.97 16.84
CA VAL A 264 11.13 14.79 16.21
C VAL A 264 10.23 13.56 16.36
N ASP A 265 9.58 13.38 17.51
CA ASP A 265 8.64 12.29 17.77
C ASP A 265 7.35 12.32 16.92
N ALA A 266 7.10 13.39 16.15
CA ALA A 266 6.02 13.44 15.16
C ALA A 266 6.43 12.86 13.80
N PHE A 267 7.73 12.63 13.58
CA PHE A 267 8.26 12.04 12.37
C PHE A 267 8.54 10.55 12.60
N THR A 268 7.92 9.70 11.79
CA THR A 268 8.29 8.28 11.75
C THR A 268 9.37 8.11 10.69
N ILE A 269 10.58 7.73 11.11
CA ILE A 269 11.72 7.48 10.22
C ILE A 269 12.01 5.98 10.20
N GLY A 270 12.18 5.43 9.00
CA GLY A 270 12.50 4.02 8.82
C GLY A 270 13.57 3.79 7.74
N GLU A 271 14.05 2.55 7.62
CA GLU A 271 15.15 2.21 6.69
C GLU A 271 14.73 2.28 5.20
N ALA A 272 13.43 2.20 4.93
CA ALA A 272 12.86 2.22 3.58
C ALA A 272 11.68 3.20 3.49
N ARG A 273 11.37 3.63 2.26
CA ARG A 273 10.17 4.43 1.97
C ARG A 273 8.89 3.61 2.16
N SER A 274 7.78 4.30 2.40
CA SER A 274 6.45 3.70 2.56
C SER A 274 5.50 4.16 1.45
N PHE A 275 4.66 3.24 0.95
CA PHE A 275 3.64 3.57 -0.06
C PHE A 275 2.49 4.43 0.49
N GLU A 276 2.28 4.49 1.80
CA GLU A 276 1.04 5.09 2.35
C GLU A 276 1.01 6.62 2.22
N ALA A 277 2.17 7.27 2.41
CA ALA A 277 2.29 8.74 2.45
C ALA A 277 3.17 9.33 1.33
N ASP A 278 3.88 8.49 0.58
CA ASP A 278 4.76 8.88 -0.53
C ASP A 278 4.22 8.33 -1.88
N PRO A 279 3.46 9.14 -2.66
CA PRO A 279 3.03 8.74 -3.99
C PRO A 279 4.20 8.58 -4.98
N ARG A 280 5.33 9.28 -4.77
CA ARG A 280 6.50 9.18 -5.66
C ARG A 280 7.13 7.80 -5.58
N PHE A 281 7.15 7.19 -4.40
CA PHE A 281 7.63 5.81 -4.25
C PHE A 281 6.85 4.82 -5.12
N GLY A 282 5.54 5.04 -5.25
CA GLY A 282 4.70 4.31 -6.19
C GLY A 282 5.19 4.40 -7.63
N PHE A 283 5.47 5.61 -8.12
CA PHE A 283 6.01 5.85 -9.46
C PHE A 283 7.39 5.24 -9.65
N ILE A 284 8.30 5.38 -8.67
CA ILE A 284 9.63 4.76 -8.70
C ILE A 284 9.49 3.24 -8.88
N VAL A 285 8.63 2.59 -8.10
CA VAL A 285 8.46 1.13 -8.18
C VAL A 285 7.83 0.71 -9.52
N LEU A 286 6.90 1.49 -10.06
CA LEU A 286 6.38 1.26 -11.42
C LEU A 286 7.48 1.40 -12.46
N ALA A 287 8.29 2.45 -12.40
CA ALA A 287 9.39 2.68 -13.32
C ALA A 287 10.42 1.55 -13.26
N GLU A 288 10.72 1.04 -12.07
CA GLU A 288 11.58 -0.13 -11.89
C GLU A 288 10.99 -1.41 -12.48
N ILE A 289 9.66 -1.63 -12.37
CA ILE A 289 8.98 -2.79 -13.00
C ILE A 289 9.13 -2.71 -14.53
N ALA A 290 8.89 -1.53 -15.12
CA ALA A 290 9.08 -1.33 -16.55
C ALA A 290 10.54 -1.51 -16.98
N SER A 291 11.49 -0.86 -16.29
CA SER A 291 12.93 -1.01 -16.55
C SER A 291 13.39 -2.47 -16.44
N ARG A 292 12.88 -3.24 -15.47
CA ARG A 292 13.19 -4.66 -15.33
C ARG A 292 12.62 -5.49 -16.49
N ALA A 293 11.39 -5.20 -16.91
CA ALA A 293 10.78 -5.85 -18.06
C ALA A 293 11.57 -5.59 -19.36
N LEU A 294 12.13 -4.38 -19.51
CA LEU A 294 12.98 -3.99 -20.63
C LEU A 294 14.43 -4.50 -20.55
N SER A 295 14.81 -5.13 -19.44
CA SER A 295 16.18 -5.63 -19.29
C SER A 295 16.47 -6.75 -20.30
N PRO A 296 17.73 -6.92 -20.76
CA PRO A 296 18.09 -7.95 -21.73
C PRO A 296 17.72 -9.37 -21.31
N SER A 297 17.64 -9.64 -20.01
CA SER A 297 17.30 -10.96 -19.46
C SER A 297 15.80 -11.27 -19.49
N VAL A 298 14.93 -10.26 -19.58
CA VAL A 298 13.46 -10.43 -19.56
C VAL A 298 12.85 -10.11 -20.92
N ASN A 299 13.22 -8.97 -21.51
CA ASN A 299 12.80 -8.51 -22.84
C ASN A 299 11.27 -8.57 -23.08
N ASP A 300 10.48 -8.10 -22.11
CA ASP A 300 9.02 -8.04 -22.17
C ASP A 300 8.53 -6.59 -22.33
N HIS A 301 8.42 -6.13 -23.58
CA HIS A 301 7.91 -4.80 -23.90
C HIS A 301 6.43 -4.62 -23.52
N GLY A 302 5.64 -5.70 -23.52
CA GLY A 302 4.22 -5.66 -23.20
C GLY A 302 3.98 -5.23 -21.76
N THR A 303 4.76 -5.77 -20.83
CA THR A 303 4.74 -5.34 -19.41
C THR A 303 5.13 -3.87 -19.28
N ALA A 304 6.19 -3.41 -19.94
CA ALA A 304 6.59 -1.99 -19.89
C ALA A 304 5.49 -1.05 -20.42
N ILE A 305 4.84 -1.40 -21.54
CA ILE A 305 3.72 -0.65 -22.12
C ILE A 305 2.52 -0.60 -21.17
N ASN A 306 2.20 -1.71 -20.50
CA ASN A 306 1.14 -1.77 -19.50
C ASN A 306 1.47 -0.91 -18.28
N THR A 307 2.72 -0.90 -17.82
CA THR A 307 3.18 -0.03 -16.73
C THR A 307 3.07 1.45 -17.10
N ILE A 308 3.51 1.86 -18.30
CA ILE A 308 3.34 3.25 -18.78
C ILE A 308 1.85 3.65 -18.80
N SER A 309 0.98 2.72 -19.18
CA SER A 309 -0.47 2.94 -19.17
C SER A 309 -0.99 3.17 -17.74
N SER A 310 -0.45 2.44 -16.76
CA SER A 310 -0.80 2.58 -15.34
C SER A 310 -0.29 3.91 -14.76
N ILE A 311 0.94 4.29 -15.10
CA ILE A 311 1.49 5.63 -14.77
C ILE A 311 0.58 6.73 -15.35
N THR A 312 0.14 6.59 -16.60
CA THR A 312 -0.77 7.56 -17.23
C THR A 312 -2.06 7.70 -16.43
N ARG A 313 -2.72 6.58 -16.08
CA ARG A 313 -3.95 6.60 -15.28
C ARG A 313 -3.74 7.27 -13.92
N LEU A 314 -2.62 7.00 -13.26
CA LEU A 314 -2.28 7.61 -11.98
C LEU A 314 -2.04 9.11 -12.09
N MET A 315 -1.33 9.58 -13.11
CA MET A 315 -1.11 11.01 -13.36
C MET A 315 -2.42 11.75 -13.65
N LEU A 316 -3.36 11.11 -14.34
CA LEU A 316 -4.67 11.69 -14.62
C LEU A 316 -5.58 11.78 -13.39
N LEU A 317 -5.23 11.18 -12.25
CA LEU A 317 -6.02 11.34 -11.02
C LEU A 317 -6.00 12.77 -10.48
N TRP A 318 -4.95 13.55 -10.78
CA TRP A 318 -4.88 14.96 -10.40
C TRP A 318 -5.76 15.87 -11.27
N HIS A 319 -6.26 15.39 -12.39
CA HIS A 319 -7.18 16.12 -13.25
C HIS A 319 -8.61 15.95 -12.70
N LYS A 320 -9.31 17.07 -12.47
CA LYS A 320 -10.73 17.06 -12.09
C LYS A 320 -11.56 17.35 -13.34
N PRO A 321 -12.15 16.34 -14.00
CA PRO A 321 -13.03 16.63 -15.13
C PRO A 321 -14.20 17.49 -14.65
N LYS A 322 -14.53 18.56 -15.38
CA LYS A 322 -15.79 19.29 -15.20
C LYS A 322 -16.93 18.30 -15.32
N SER A 323 -17.58 17.99 -14.19
CA SER A 323 -18.82 17.23 -14.21
C SER A 323 -19.87 18.08 -14.94
N GLU A 324 -20.45 17.55 -16.02
CA GLU A 324 -21.64 18.10 -16.69
C GLU A 324 -22.92 18.01 -15.82
N THR A 325 -22.78 17.87 -14.49
CA THR A 325 -23.88 17.80 -13.52
C THR A 325 -23.88 18.97 -12.53
N GLU A 326 -23.17 20.05 -12.83
CA GLU A 326 -23.31 21.34 -12.13
C GLU A 326 -24.33 22.27 -12.83
N THR A 327 -25.38 21.69 -13.41
CA THR A 327 -26.62 22.43 -13.67
C THR A 327 -27.42 22.47 -12.37
N GLU A 328 -27.48 23.66 -11.77
CA GLU A 328 -28.52 24.09 -10.82
C GLU A 328 -28.48 23.40 -9.44
N ASN A 329 -27.55 23.78 -8.55
CA ASN A 329 -27.76 24.02 -7.09
C ASN A 329 -26.48 24.07 -6.24
N SER A 330 -25.40 24.67 -6.71
CA SER A 330 -24.21 24.91 -5.88
C SER A 330 -23.52 26.24 -6.21
N GLN A 331 -24.31 27.32 -6.26
CA GLN A 331 -23.78 28.67 -6.03
C GLN A 331 -23.51 28.88 -4.52
N SER A 332 -22.58 28.13 -3.95
CA SER A 332 -22.01 28.41 -2.62
C SER A 332 -20.73 27.66 -2.24
N ASP A 333 -20.26 26.66 -3.00
CA ASP A 333 -19.29 25.71 -2.43
C ASP A 333 -17.88 25.77 -3.06
N SER A 334 -17.66 26.55 -4.12
CA SER A 334 -16.33 26.63 -4.78
C SER A 334 -15.34 27.60 -4.12
N ALA A 335 -15.74 28.29 -3.05
CA ALA A 335 -14.88 29.20 -2.28
C ALA A 335 -14.52 28.69 -0.88
N GLN A 336 -14.88 27.44 -0.53
CA GLN A 336 -14.87 26.94 0.85
C GLN A 336 -13.90 25.78 1.11
N HIS A 337 -12.88 25.60 0.26
CA HIS A 337 -11.82 24.59 0.42
C HIS A 337 -10.41 25.19 0.60
N ASP A 338 -10.31 26.45 1.04
CA ASP A 338 -9.04 27.15 1.22
C ASP A 338 -8.62 27.35 2.69
N GLU A 339 -9.40 26.89 3.66
CA GLU A 339 -8.94 26.84 5.06
C GLU A 339 -8.14 25.55 5.28
N SER A 340 -6.81 25.69 5.35
CA SER A 340 -5.94 24.62 5.80
C SER A 340 -6.40 24.09 7.15
N LYS A 341 -6.63 22.78 7.25
CA LYS A 341 -7.04 22.10 8.49
C LYS A 341 -6.06 22.36 9.65
N TYR A 342 -4.78 22.53 9.33
CA TYR A 342 -3.71 22.80 10.27
C TYR A 342 -3.07 24.16 9.93
N ASP A 343 -3.56 25.21 10.57
CA ASP A 343 -3.24 26.62 10.29
C ASP A 343 -1.91 27.09 10.91
N ARG A 344 -1.34 26.34 11.87
CA ARG A 344 -0.04 26.64 12.51
C ARG A 344 1.11 25.83 11.94
N ILE A 345 0.84 25.01 10.95
CA ILE A 345 1.84 24.17 10.29
C ILE A 345 1.94 24.60 8.83
N SER A 346 3.17 24.72 8.31
CA SER A 346 3.38 24.74 6.86
C SER A 346 4.13 23.53 6.38
N LEU A 347 3.87 23.13 5.14
CA LEU A 347 4.47 21.98 4.50
C LEU A 347 4.65 22.25 2.99
N PRO A 348 5.79 21.88 2.38
CA PRO A 348 5.99 22.06 0.95
C PRO A 348 5.02 21.20 0.12
N ALA A 349 4.56 21.75 -1.01
CA ALA A 349 3.82 20.98 -1.98
C ALA A 349 4.69 19.88 -2.62
N LEU A 350 4.04 18.86 -3.22
CA LEU A 350 4.76 17.86 -4.00
C LEU A 350 5.31 18.52 -5.28
N ASN A 351 6.60 18.31 -5.54
CA ASN A 351 7.21 18.78 -6.77
C ASN A 351 6.79 17.91 -7.96
N VAL A 352 6.12 18.53 -8.95
CA VAL A 352 5.63 17.83 -10.14
C VAL A 352 6.78 17.31 -11.02
N ASN A 353 7.87 18.07 -11.17
CA ASN A 353 9.01 17.63 -11.98
C ASN A 353 9.61 16.33 -11.44
N ASP A 354 9.74 16.24 -10.12
CA ASP A 354 10.22 15.06 -9.43
C ASP A 354 9.31 13.85 -9.65
N LEU A 355 7.99 14.05 -9.60
CA LEU A 355 7.00 12.99 -9.85
C LEU A 355 7.15 12.39 -11.25
N PHE A 356 7.33 13.27 -12.23
CA PHE A 356 7.50 12.92 -13.63
C PHE A 356 8.85 12.24 -13.89
N ASP A 357 9.93 12.73 -13.28
CA ASP A 357 11.26 12.12 -13.36
C ASP A 357 11.25 10.70 -12.79
N ASP A 358 10.69 10.53 -11.59
CA ASP A 358 10.52 9.25 -10.90
C ASP A 358 9.69 8.25 -11.73
N ALA A 359 8.73 8.74 -12.52
CA ALA A 359 7.82 7.91 -13.31
C ALA A 359 8.38 7.48 -14.68
N TYR A 360 9.05 8.38 -15.41
CA TYR A 360 9.37 8.16 -16.82
C TYR A 360 10.86 8.06 -17.13
N THR A 361 11.75 8.65 -16.33
CA THR A 361 13.14 8.86 -16.75
C THR A 361 13.90 7.55 -16.95
N SER A 362 13.74 6.57 -16.06
CA SER A 362 14.39 5.26 -16.22
C SER A 362 13.80 4.49 -17.40
N ILE A 363 12.47 4.51 -17.57
CA ILE A 363 11.77 3.83 -18.67
C ILE A 363 12.19 4.42 -20.02
N GLY A 364 12.27 5.75 -20.12
CA GLY A 364 12.70 6.43 -21.34
C GLY A 364 14.18 6.22 -21.66
N ARG A 365 15.04 5.94 -20.66
CA ARG A 365 16.43 5.54 -20.88
C ARG A 365 16.51 4.09 -21.36
N ASP A 366 15.90 3.18 -20.62
CA ASP A 366 16.04 1.73 -20.85
C ASP A 366 15.22 1.26 -22.07
N GLY A 367 14.14 1.97 -22.38
CA GLY A 367 13.26 1.72 -23.53
C GLY A 367 13.64 2.48 -24.80
N ALA A 368 14.73 3.26 -24.80
CA ALA A 368 15.05 4.19 -25.90
C ALA A 368 15.19 3.49 -27.26
N ALA A 369 15.81 2.31 -27.30
CA ALA A 369 15.99 1.53 -28.53
C ALA A 369 14.74 0.71 -28.93
N ASN A 370 13.67 0.75 -28.13
CA ASN A 370 12.46 -0.04 -28.35
C ASN A 370 11.33 0.87 -28.85
N ILE A 371 11.07 0.84 -30.15
CA ILE A 371 10.14 1.79 -30.81
C ILE A 371 8.72 1.76 -30.22
N GLU A 372 8.18 0.59 -29.89
CA GLU A 372 6.85 0.44 -29.29
C GLU A 372 6.75 1.13 -27.93
N VAL A 373 7.80 1.02 -27.13
CA VAL A 373 7.90 1.63 -25.79
C VAL A 373 8.05 3.14 -25.92
N ALA A 374 8.96 3.60 -26.78
CA ALA A 374 9.20 5.01 -27.02
C ALA A 374 7.93 5.72 -27.52
N ILE A 375 7.20 5.12 -28.48
CA ILE A 375 5.90 5.61 -28.93
C ILE A 375 4.89 5.63 -27.78
N ARG A 376 4.87 4.61 -26.91
CA ARG A 376 3.93 4.57 -25.79
C ARG A 376 4.18 5.69 -24.79
N ILE A 377 5.45 6.02 -24.50
CA ILE A 377 5.83 7.17 -23.67
C ILE A 377 5.31 8.47 -24.29
N GLN A 378 5.54 8.69 -25.58
CA GLN A 378 5.05 9.91 -26.27
C GLN A 378 3.51 10.03 -26.19
N LYS A 379 2.78 8.96 -26.48
CA LYS A 379 1.30 8.95 -26.37
C LYS A 379 0.80 9.20 -24.95
N SER A 380 1.50 8.65 -23.96
CA SER A 380 1.19 8.86 -22.54
C SER A 380 1.33 10.33 -22.15
N LEU A 381 2.48 10.94 -22.46
CA LEU A 381 2.76 12.34 -22.17
C LEU A 381 1.84 13.29 -22.94
N LYS A 382 1.50 12.97 -24.20
CA LYS A 382 0.47 13.68 -24.97
C LYS A 382 -0.88 13.68 -24.29
N THR A 383 -1.31 12.52 -23.81
CA THR A 383 -2.60 12.38 -23.12
C THR A 383 -2.63 13.25 -21.88
N ILE A 384 -1.55 13.24 -21.08
CA ILE A 384 -1.43 14.09 -19.90
C ILE A 384 -1.47 15.56 -20.32
N LYS A 385 -0.64 15.99 -21.27
CA LYS A 385 -0.67 17.38 -21.77
C LYS A 385 -2.07 17.82 -22.20
N ALA A 386 -2.79 16.97 -22.95
CA ALA A 386 -4.11 17.28 -23.48
C ALA A 386 -5.17 17.45 -22.37
N CYS A 387 -5.16 16.60 -21.34
CA CYS A 387 -6.10 16.71 -20.22
C CYS A 387 -5.86 17.97 -19.38
N PHE A 388 -4.61 18.40 -19.21
CA PHE A 388 -4.25 19.54 -18.35
C PHE A 388 -4.10 20.89 -19.10
N LYS A 389 -4.36 20.94 -20.42
CA LYS A 389 -4.06 22.12 -21.28
C LYS A 389 -4.95 23.34 -21.03
N ASP A 390 -6.21 23.12 -20.66
CA ASP A 390 -7.26 24.15 -20.63
C ASP A 390 -7.67 24.56 -19.21
N GLU A 391 -6.88 24.18 -18.21
CA GLU A 391 -7.22 24.34 -16.79
C GLU A 391 -6.19 25.28 -16.10
N GLY A 392 -6.71 26.28 -15.37
CA GLY A 392 -5.99 27.49 -15.00
C GLY A 392 -5.23 27.46 -13.67
N THR A 393 -5.07 26.32 -13.02
CA THR A 393 -4.37 26.22 -11.73
C THR A 393 -2.84 26.22 -11.91
N SER A 394 -2.08 26.45 -10.83
CA SER A 394 -0.61 26.33 -10.86
C SER A 394 -0.16 24.90 -11.15
N ILE A 395 -0.81 23.90 -10.54
CA ILE A 395 -0.41 22.49 -10.69
C ILE A 395 -0.66 21.96 -12.11
N GLU A 396 -1.74 22.37 -12.78
CA GLU A 396 -2.01 21.95 -14.16
C GLU A 396 -0.94 22.46 -15.13
N ARG A 397 -0.49 23.70 -14.95
CA ARG A 397 0.63 24.27 -15.72
C ARG A 397 1.93 23.49 -15.49
N ASP A 398 2.24 23.15 -14.24
CA ASP A 398 3.43 22.36 -13.89
C ASP A 398 3.38 20.96 -14.55
N PHE A 399 2.19 20.34 -14.61
CA PHE A 399 2.00 19.06 -15.30
C PHE A 399 2.26 19.16 -16.81
N VAL A 400 1.74 20.21 -17.46
CA VAL A 400 1.97 20.43 -18.90
C VAL A 400 3.45 20.70 -19.18
N GLU A 401 4.12 21.50 -18.35
CA GLU A 401 5.55 21.79 -18.50
C GLU A 401 6.41 20.54 -18.30
N ALA A 402 6.20 19.80 -17.21
CA ALA A 402 6.95 18.58 -16.91
C ALA A 402 6.74 17.50 -18.00
N ALA A 403 5.50 17.31 -18.45
CA ALA A 403 5.19 16.37 -19.53
C ALA A 403 5.85 16.77 -20.85
N SER A 404 5.87 18.06 -21.18
CA SER A 404 6.52 18.57 -22.40
C SER A 404 8.04 18.39 -22.36
N LYS A 405 8.66 18.68 -21.21
CA LYS A 405 10.09 18.48 -20.98
C LYS A 405 10.49 17.02 -21.17
N LEU A 406 9.76 16.08 -20.56
CA LEU A 406 10.03 14.65 -20.69
C LEU A 406 9.71 14.10 -22.08
N ALA A 407 8.70 14.63 -22.76
CA ALA A 407 8.38 14.21 -24.12
C ALA A 407 9.56 14.49 -25.05
N LYS A 408 10.14 15.70 -24.92
CA LYS A 408 11.36 16.08 -25.65
C LYS A 408 12.55 15.19 -25.28
N GLN A 409 12.86 15.04 -24.00
CA GLN A 409 14.02 14.27 -23.54
C GLN A 409 13.94 12.79 -23.95
N SER A 410 12.76 12.16 -23.84
CA SER A 410 12.57 10.76 -24.25
C SER A 410 12.61 10.58 -25.77
N TYR A 411 12.11 11.54 -26.54
CA TYR A 411 12.26 11.56 -28.00
C TYR A 411 13.73 11.65 -28.41
N GLU A 412 14.49 12.58 -27.81
CA GLU A 412 15.92 12.75 -28.10
C GLU A 412 16.72 11.48 -27.77
N ARG A 413 16.43 10.82 -26.63
CA ARG A 413 17.04 9.53 -26.29
C ARG A 413 16.72 8.43 -27.29
N ALA A 414 15.46 8.32 -27.71
CA ALA A 414 15.05 7.32 -28.70
C ALA A 414 15.69 7.56 -30.06
N LYS A 415 15.77 8.82 -30.51
CA LYS A 415 16.44 9.20 -31.75
C LYS A 415 17.94 8.83 -31.74
N LEU A 416 18.60 8.93 -30.59
CA LEU A 416 20.00 8.52 -30.44
C LEU A 416 20.21 7.01 -30.40
N ALA A 417 19.19 6.24 -30.03
CA ALA A 417 19.29 4.79 -29.78
C ALA A 417 18.69 3.92 -30.90
N LEU A 418 17.83 4.47 -31.75
CA LEU A 418 17.23 3.78 -32.89
C LEU A 418 18.14 3.87 -34.11
N ASP A 419 18.45 2.73 -34.72
CA ASP A 419 19.29 2.67 -35.93
C ASP A 419 18.47 2.69 -37.23
N TYR A 420 17.18 2.34 -37.17
CA TYR A 420 16.33 2.24 -38.36
C TYR A 420 15.59 3.55 -38.65
N GLU A 421 15.89 4.15 -39.81
CA GLU A 421 15.39 5.47 -40.22
C GLU A 421 13.86 5.61 -40.18
N ASP A 422 13.12 4.56 -40.56
CA ASP A 422 11.64 4.64 -40.56
C ASP A 422 11.06 4.61 -39.14
N ASP A 423 11.74 3.98 -38.18
CA ASP A 423 11.36 4.02 -36.77
C ASP A 423 11.60 5.42 -36.18
N ILE A 424 12.71 6.06 -36.55
CA ILE A 424 12.99 7.47 -36.20
C ILE A 424 11.87 8.38 -36.73
N LYS A 425 11.50 8.24 -38.02
CA LYS A 425 10.40 9.00 -38.62
C LYS A 425 9.06 8.70 -37.97
N ARG A 426 8.86 7.47 -37.47
CA ARG A 426 7.62 7.07 -36.81
C ARG A 426 7.49 7.74 -35.45
N ILE A 427 8.54 7.75 -34.62
CA ILE A 427 8.50 8.44 -33.34
C ILE A 427 8.45 9.97 -33.51
N GLU A 428 9.14 10.52 -34.51
CA GLU A 428 9.10 11.95 -34.83
C GLU A 428 7.69 12.43 -35.16
N ARG A 429 6.92 11.67 -35.96
CA ARG A 429 5.50 11.95 -36.22
C ARG A 429 4.69 12.02 -34.92
N VAL A 430 4.85 11.03 -34.05
CA VAL A 430 4.12 10.99 -32.78
C VAL A 430 4.53 12.15 -31.86
N TYR A 431 5.81 12.50 -31.80
CA TYR A 431 6.30 13.64 -31.02
C TYR A 431 5.77 14.99 -31.54
N ASN A 432 5.76 15.19 -32.86
CA ASN A 432 5.26 16.44 -33.47
C ASN A 432 3.75 16.60 -33.29
N ASP A 433 3.02 15.49 -33.14
CA ASP A 433 1.59 15.51 -32.83
C ASP A 433 1.30 15.87 -31.35
N ASN A 434 2.30 16.02 -30.47
CA ASN A 434 2.13 16.17 -29.02
C ASN A 434 1.82 17.58 -28.52
#